data_AF-A0A6A5NC08-F1
#
_entry.id   AF-A0A6A5NC08-F1
#
_cell.length_a   1.000
_cell.length_b   1.000
_cell.length_c   1.000
_cell.angle_alpha   90.00
_cell.angle_beta   90.00
_cell.angle_gamma   90.00
#
_symmetry.space_group_name_H-M   'P 1'
#
loop_
_entity.id
_entity.type
_entity.pdbx_description
1 polymer ?
#
loop_
_entity_poly.entity_id
_entity_poly.type
_entity_poly.pdbx_seq_one_letter_code
_entity_poly.pdbx_strand_id
1 'polypeptide(L)'
;MAIQAQFYHSNGGSNPFFDNGFYTAGFTDSCFNPQQRHQQQLQQLQQRLQQSHNESHNNLVGPNLLVHNSKALNPPPSFPQLEEIDHYIRLQNEHLRLMLQEQGNQQVLALLNRVESHSLKILKQKDEEIAKATKKRLELEDFIKRLEAENQGWQKIAMENEAMALSLYRTLEEMKEKTANNNNVADDAESWCDERRRDKEEAIGENRIGVEMEQITREIMLCKSCNSRRSCFLFLPCRHLCSCKACDAFLKTCPVCTMPKKASIETLI
;
A
#
# COMPACT_ATOMS: atom_id res chain seq x y z
N MET A 1 -22.83 41.92 -7.75
CA MET A 1 -23.62 40.75 -8.21
C MET A 1 -23.25 39.59 -7.31
N ALA A 2 -24.25 38.99 -6.64
CA ALA A 2 -24.06 38.02 -5.58
C ALA A 2 -23.80 36.62 -6.14
N ILE A 3 -22.86 35.88 -5.54
CA ILE A 3 -22.63 34.46 -5.85
C ILE A 3 -23.21 33.63 -4.70
N GLN A 4 -24.17 32.81 -5.08
CA GLN A 4 -24.93 31.89 -4.25
C GLN A 4 -24.14 30.58 -4.12
N ALA A 5 -23.65 30.28 -2.90
CA ALA A 5 -22.97 29.01 -2.61
C ALA A 5 -24.02 27.92 -2.38
N GLN A 6 -24.02 26.89 -3.23
CA GLN A 6 -24.87 25.72 -3.08
C GLN A 6 -24.22 24.72 -2.11
N PHE A 7 -24.97 24.42 -1.04
CA PHE A 7 -24.67 23.42 -0.03
C PHE A 7 -24.78 22.00 -0.60
N TYR A 8 -23.73 21.19 -0.44
CA TYR A 8 -23.82 19.73 -0.59
C TYR A 8 -24.33 19.11 0.72
N HIS A 9 -25.52 18.53 0.67
CA HIS A 9 -25.99 17.58 1.68
C HIS A 9 -25.31 16.22 1.44
N SER A 10 -24.57 15.73 2.43
CA SER A 10 -24.22 14.31 2.56
C SER A 10 -24.98 13.72 3.74
N ASN A 11 -25.89 12.81 3.44
CA ASN A 11 -26.56 11.92 4.37
C ASN A 11 -26.76 10.62 3.57
N GLY A 12 -26.48 9.40 4.01
CA GLY A 12 -26.05 8.82 5.27
C GLY A 12 -26.21 7.31 5.04
N GLY A 13 -25.20 6.51 5.36
CA GLY A 13 -25.19 5.07 5.08
C GLY A 13 -24.14 4.35 5.90
N SER A 14 -24.56 3.94 7.10
CA SER A 14 -23.91 3.16 8.14
C SER A 14 -23.08 1.92 7.71
N ASN A 15 -21.85 1.83 8.26
CA ASN A 15 -21.12 0.71 8.92
C ASN A 15 -21.40 -0.77 8.57
N PRO A 16 -20.51 -1.76 8.93
CA PRO A 16 -19.15 -1.70 9.51
C PRO A 16 -18.14 -2.60 8.75
N PHE A 17 -16.83 -2.51 9.02
CA PHE A 17 -15.92 -3.67 9.13
C PHE A 17 -14.50 -3.18 9.49
N PHE A 18 -14.21 -3.20 10.79
CA PHE A 18 -12.86 -3.44 11.29
C PHE A 18 -12.79 -4.94 11.60
N ASP A 19 -11.96 -5.69 10.89
CA ASP A 19 -10.90 -6.54 11.48
C ASP A 19 -10.26 -7.39 10.39
N ASN A 20 -8.97 -7.20 10.16
CA ASN A 20 -7.92 -8.18 10.42
C ASN A 20 -6.70 -7.89 9.55
N GLY A 21 -5.58 -7.59 10.22
CA GLY A 21 -4.28 -7.70 9.62
C GLY A 21 -4.03 -9.16 9.26
N PHE A 22 -3.76 -9.44 7.99
CA PHE A 22 -3.26 -10.74 7.58
C PHE A 22 -1.77 -10.60 7.25
N TYR A 23 -0.98 -10.98 8.25
CA TYR A 23 0.41 -11.37 8.09
C TYR A 23 0.50 -12.39 6.96
N THR A 24 1.39 -12.13 6.02
CA THR A 24 1.89 -13.10 5.05
C THR A 24 2.57 -14.24 5.82
N ALA A 25 1.81 -15.29 6.12
CA ALA A 25 2.32 -16.53 6.66
C ALA A 25 1.65 -17.70 5.94
N GLY A 26 2.47 -18.65 5.51
CA GLY A 26 2.07 -20.05 5.39
C GLY A 26 1.46 -20.47 4.06
N PHE A 27 2.32 -20.94 3.16
CA PHE A 27 2.00 -22.07 2.30
C PHE A 27 1.47 -23.25 3.13
N THR A 28 0.19 -23.57 3.00
CA THR A 28 -0.47 -24.88 3.24
C THR A 28 -1.90 -24.66 2.70
N ASP A 29 -2.54 -25.47 1.88
CA ASP A 29 -2.43 -26.91 1.69
C ASP A 29 -3.27 -27.24 0.44
N SER A 30 -2.63 -27.85 -0.55
CA SER A 30 -3.22 -28.88 -1.43
C SER A 30 -2.22 -29.17 -2.54
N CYS A 31 -1.01 -29.59 -2.12
CA CYS A 31 -0.07 -30.22 -3.02
C CYS A 31 -0.63 -31.61 -3.36
N PHE A 32 -1.38 -31.72 -4.45
CA PHE A 32 -1.36 -32.97 -5.21
C PHE A 32 0.09 -33.14 -5.65
N ASN A 33 0.82 -34.00 -4.95
CA ASN A 33 2.23 -34.22 -5.17
C ASN A 33 2.38 -35.40 -6.17
N PRO A 34 2.41 -35.16 -7.50
CA PRO A 34 2.51 -36.24 -8.49
C PRO A 34 3.76 -37.11 -8.29
N GLN A 35 4.78 -36.55 -7.64
CA GLN A 35 6.03 -37.21 -7.32
C GLN A 35 5.86 -38.33 -6.28
N GLN A 36 4.95 -38.16 -5.31
CA GLN A 36 4.69 -39.16 -4.26
C GLN A 36 3.86 -40.34 -4.80
N ARG A 37 2.91 -40.06 -5.70
CA ARG A 37 2.14 -41.08 -6.43
C ARG A 37 3.02 -41.91 -7.37
N HIS A 38 3.95 -41.26 -8.09
CA HIS A 38 4.91 -41.97 -8.95
C HIS A 38 5.85 -42.87 -8.13
N GLN A 39 6.30 -42.41 -6.96
CA GLN A 39 7.17 -43.20 -6.08
C GLN A 39 6.44 -44.41 -5.46
N GLN A 40 5.16 -44.26 -5.07
CA GLN A 40 4.33 -45.39 -4.62
C GLN A 40 4.06 -46.40 -5.74
N GLN A 41 3.86 -45.94 -6.97
CA GLN A 41 3.60 -46.82 -8.11
C GLN A 41 4.84 -47.61 -8.53
N LEU A 42 6.04 -47.00 -8.45
CA LEU A 42 7.32 -47.69 -8.63
C LEU A 42 7.56 -48.75 -7.54
N GLN A 43 7.22 -48.46 -6.28
CA GLN A 43 7.35 -49.43 -5.17
C GLN A 43 6.41 -50.64 -5.33
N GLN A 44 5.18 -50.43 -5.80
CA GLN A 44 4.25 -51.53 -6.10
C GLN A 44 4.71 -52.37 -7.30
N LEU A 45 5.30 -51.76 -8.32
CA LEU A 45 5.86 -52.49 -9.45
C LEU A 45 7.05 -53.38 -9.01
N GLN A 46 7.89 -52.85 -8.12
CA GLN A 46 9.06 -53.55 -7.58
C GLN A 46 8.65 -54.74 -6.70
N GLN A 47 7.61 -54.60 -5.88
CA GLN A 47 7.05 -55.72 -5.10
C GLN A 47 6.44 -56.81 -5.98
N ARG A 48 5.76 -56.44 -7.08
CA ARG A 48 5.18 -57.41 -8.02
C ARG A 48 6.24 -58.22 -8.75
N LEU A 49 7.36 -57.58 -9.12
CA LEU A 49 8.52 -58.26 -9.73
C LEU A 49 9.19 -59.24 -8.74
N GLN A 50 9.23 -58.91 -7.44
CA GLN A 50 9.80 -59.79 -6.40
C GLN A 50 8.90 -60.99 -6.04
N GLN A 51 7.58 -60.83 -6.06
CA GLN A 51 6.65 -61.96 -5.88
C GLN A 51 6.75 -62.97 -7.04
N SER A 52 6.91 -62.48 -8.28
CA SER A 52 7.12 -63.35 -9.45
C SER A 52 8.40 -64.18 -9.37
N HIS A 53 9.47 -63.67 -8.74
CA HIS A 53 10.70 -64.43 -8.53
C HIS A 53 10.56 -65.49 -7.43
N ASN A 54 9.80 -65.21 -6.37
CA ASN A 54 9.63 -66.15 -5.26
C ASN A 54 8.68 -67.32 -5.57
N GLU A 55 7.70 -67.14 -6.48
CA GLU A 55 6.83 -68.24 -6.92
C GLU A 55 7.54 -69.24 -7.84
N SER A 56 8.58 -68.81 -8.59
CA SER A 56 9.41 -69.73 -9.40
C SER A 56 10.39 -70.58 -8.59
N HIS A 57 10.72 -70.20 -7.34
CA HIS A 57 11.69 -70.93 -6.51
C HIS A 57 11.07 -72.02 -5.61
N ASN A 58 9.74 -72.16 -5.55
CA ASN A 58 9.08 -73.11 -4.65
C ASN A 58 8.66 -74.45 -5.29
N ASN A 59 9.07 -74.74 -6.53
CA ASN A 59 8.81 -76.04 -7.16
C ASN A 59 10.06 -76.62 -7.83
N LEU A 60 11.11 -76.95 -7.06
CA LEU A 60 12.10 -77.95 -7.50
C LEU A 60 12.93 -78.51 -6.33
N VAL A 61 12.49 -79.62 -5.72
CA VAL A 61 13.41 -80.58 -5.11
C VAL A 61 13.00 -81.98 -5.52
N GLY A 62 13.77 -82.56 -6.43
CA GLY A 62 13.83 -83.99 -6.70
C GLY A 62 15.24 -84.29 -7.23
N PRO A 63 16.15 -84.86 -6.43
CA PRO A 63 17.51 -85.14 -6.87
C PRO A 63 17.50 -86.44 -7.66
N ASN A 64 18.05 -86.42 -8.87
CA ASN A 64 18.75 -87.49 -9.57
C ASN A 64 18.53 -87.34 -11.07
N LEU A 65 19.61 -87.02 -11.81
CA LEU A 65 19.98 -87.72 -13.05
C LEU A 65 21.33 -87.19 -13.54
N LEU A 66 22.35 -87.99 -13.24
CA LEU A 66 23.42 -88.42 -14.14
C LEU A 66 23.88 -87.40 -15.19
N VAL A 67 25.07 -86.85 -14.96
CA VAL A 67 25.87 -86.18 -15.97
C VAL A 67 26.19 -87.19 -17.09
N HIS A 68 25.54 -87.03 -18.24
CA HIS A 68 26.02 -87.60 -19.50
C HIS A 68 26.08 -86.50 -20.56
N ASN A 69 27.30 -86.26 -21.03
CA ASN A 69 27.62 -85.56 -22.27
C ASN A 69 26.70 -86.02 -23.41
N SER A 70 26.20 -85.08 -24.23
CA SER A 70 26.32 -85.11 -25.70
C SER A 70 25.58 -83.96 -26.38
N LYS A 71 26.32 -83.28 -27.27
CA LYS A 71 25.93 -82.71 -28.58
C LYS A 71 24.78 -81.69 -28.62
N ALA A 72 25.09 -80.56 -29.27
CA ALA A 72 24.15 -79.57 -29.76
C ALA A 72 23.00 -80.24 -30.53
N LEU A 73 21.83 -80.30 -29.89
CA LEU A 73 20.58 -80.53 -30.58
C LEU A 73 20.01 -79.17 -30.99
N ASN A 74 19.58 -79.12 -32.24
CA ASN A 74 18.88 -78.02 -32.90
C ASN A 74 17.84 -77.35 -31.98
N PRO A 75 17.58 -76.03 -32.16
CA PRO A 75 16.45 -75.39 -31.47
C PRO A 75 15.15 -76.14 -31.81
N PRO A 76 14.23 -76.32 -30.84
CA PRO A 76 12.99 -77.04 -31.06
C PRO A 76 12.15 -76.33 -32.14
N PRO A 77 11.29 -77.07 -32.89
CA PRO A 77 10.42 -76.46 -33.87
C PRO A 77 9.50 -75.46 -33.17
N SER A 78 9.42 -74.26 -33.74
CA SER A 78 8.52 -73.20 -33.28
C SER A 78 7.10 -73.74 -33.13
N PHE A 79 6.51 -73.56 -31.95
CA PHE A 79 5.11 -73.87 -31.71
C PHE A 79 4.28 -72.70 -32.24
N PRO A 80 3.46 -72.86 -33.30
CA PRO A 80 2.69 -71.76 -33.88
C PRO A 80 1.77 -71.05 -32.87
N GLN A 81 1.38 -71.74 -31.80
CA GLN A 81 0.57 -71.19 -30.70
C GLN A 81 1.33 -70.16 -29.87
N LEU A 82 2.66 -70.27 -29.75
CA LEU A 82 3.48 -69.33 -28.98
C LEU A 82 3.67 -68.02 -29.75
N GLU A 83 3.90 -68.08 -31.08
CA GLU A 83 3.96 -66.89 -31.94
C GLU A 83 2.65 -66.10 -31.95
N GLU A 84 1.50 -66.78 -31.89
CA GLU A 84 0.18 -66.15 -31.87
C GLU A 84 -0.09 -65.42 -30.55
N ILE A 85 0.28 -66.04 -29.42
CA ILE A 85 0.23 -65.40 -28.09
C ILE A 85 1.14 -64.18 -28.06
N ASP A 86 2.35 -64.29 -28.57
CA ASP A 86 3.32 -63.19 -28.66
C ASP A 86 2.81 -62.05 -29.55
N HIS A 87 2.16 -62.38 -30.67
CA HIS A 87 1.53 -61.39 -31.54
C HIS A 87 0.40 -60.65 -30.84
N TYR A 88 -0.46 -61.37 -30.11
CA TYR A 88 -1.54 -60.78 -29.33
C TYR A 88 -1.00 -59.86 -28.23
N ILE A 89 0.03 -60.28 -27.49
CA ILE A 89 0.67 -59.46 -26.45
C ILE A 89 1.22 -58.16 -27.05
N ARG A 90 1.90 -58.23 -28.20
CA ARG A 90 2.40 -57.03 -28.90
C ARG A 90 1.26 -56.08 -29.28
N LEU A 91 0.16 -56.61 -29.81
CA LEU A 91 -1.00 -55.81 -30.20
C LEU A 91 -1.64 -55.12 -28.99
N GLN A 92 -1.83 -55.83 -27.88
CA GLN A 92 -2.39 -55.26 -26.65
C GLN A 92 -1.47 -54.19 -26.04
N ASN A 93 -0.15 -54.42 -26.06
CA ASN A 93 0.82 -53.43 -25.60
C ASN A 93 0.80 -52.16 -26.45
N GLU A 94 0.71 -52.29 -27.78
CA GLU A 94 0.63 -51.13 -28.68
C GLU A 94 -0.67 -50.34 -28.48
N HIS A 95 -1.79 -51.04 -28.34
CA HIS A 95 -3.08 -50.42 -28.04
C HIS A 95 -3.05 -49.67 -26.69
N LEU A 96 -2.49 -50.29 -25.65
CA LEU A 96 -2.31 -49.66 -24.34
C LEU A 96 -1.41 -48.43 -24.44
N ARG A 97 -0.31 -48.51 -25.20
CA ARG A 97 0.62 -47.39 -25.42
C ARG A 97 -0.10 -46.20 -26.04
N LEU A 98 -0.91 -46.43 -27.07
CA LEU A 98 -1.68 -45.38 -27.73
C LEU A 98 -2.72 -44.76 -26.80
N MET A 99 -3.47 -45.57 -26.04
CA MET A 99 -4.44 -45.04 -25.07
C MET A 99 -3.78 -44.22 -23.96
N LEU A 100 -2.65 -44.67 -23.43
CA LEU A 100 -1.90 -43.93 -22.41
C LEU A 100 -1.34 -42.61 -22.95
N GLN A 101 -0.83 -42.61 -24.17
CA GLN A 101 -0.34 -41.40 -24.83
C GLN A 101 -1.47 -40.40 -25.05
N GLU A 102 -2.62 -40.85 -25.56
CA GLU A 102 -3.79 -40.01 -25.78
C GLU A 102 -4.33 -39.44 -24.46
N GLN A 103 -4.46 -40.29 -23.43
CA GLN A 103 -4.89 -39.84 -22.11
C GLN A 103 -3.89 -38.83 -21.50
N GLY A 104 -2.59 -39.05 -21.66
CA GLY A 104 -1.54 -38.12 -21.21
C GLY A 104 -1.64 -36.77 -21.92
N ASN A 105 -1.82 -36.77 -23.24
CA ASN A 105 -2.03 -35.56 -24.03
C ASN A 105 -3.29 -34.79 -23.58
N GLN A 106 -4.40 -35.50 -23.35
CA GLN A 106 -5.64 -34.90 -22.86
C GLN A 106 -5.48 -34.28 -21.47
N GLN A 107 -4.75 -34.93 -20.57
CA GLN A 107 -4.46 -34.40 -19.23
C GLN A 107 -3.61 -33.13 -19.30
N VAL A 108 -2.57 -33.12 -20.14
CA VAL A 108 -1.71 -31.95 -20.34
C VAL A 108 -2.51 -30.78 -20.93
N LEU A 109 -3.33 -31.04 -21.95
CA LEU A 109 -4.17 -30.01 -22.57
C LEU A 109 -5.17 -29.43 -21.56
N ALA A 110 -5.83 -30.28 -20.76
CA ALA A 110 -6.77 -29.83 -19.74
C ALA A 110 -6.10 -28.96 -18.66
N LEU A 111 -4.89 -29.32 -18.25
CA LEU A 111 -4.09 -28.53 -17.31
C LEU A 111 -3.71 -27.18 -17.92
N LEU A 112 -3.21 -27.17 -19.16
CA LEU A 112 -2.84 -25.95 -19.88
C LEU A 112 -4.03 -24.99 -20.00
N ASN A 113 -5.19 -25.48 -20.46
CA ASN A 113 -6.39 -24.66 -20.58
C ASN A 113 -6.85 -24.08 -19.22
N ARG A 114 -6.70 -24.84 -18.13
CA ARG A 114 -7.01 -24.33 -16.78
C ARG A 114 -6.04 -23.24 -16.35
N VAL A 115 -4.74 -23.43 -16.56
CA VAL A 115 -3.71 -22.44 -16.23
C VAL A 115 -3.86 -21.20 -17.09
N GLU A 116 -4.09 -21.35 -18.39
CA GLU A 116 -4.31 -20.25 -19.32
C GLU A 116 -5.55 -19.43 -18.94
N SER A 117 -6.70 -20.09 -18.74
CA SER A 117 -7.93 -19.39 -18.35
C SER A 117 -7.83 -18.67 -17.01
N HIS A 118 -7.12 -19.25 -16.03
CA HIS A 118 -6.82 -18.58 -14.77
C HIS A 118 -5.89 -17.37 -14.98
N SER A 119 -4.81 -17.55 -15.75
CA SER A 119 -3.83 -16.50 -16.01
C SER A 119 -4.47 -15.31 -16.75
N LEU A 120 -5.31 -15.57 -17.75
CA LEU A 120 -6.05 -14.54 -18.47
C LEU A 120 -6.98 -13.72 -17.57
N LYS A 121 -7.64 -14.36 -16.60
CA LYS A 121 -8.50 -13.64 -15.64
C LYS A 121 -7.68 -12.71 -14.74
N ILE A 122 -6.57 -13.22 -14.20
CA ILE A 122 -5.67 -12.41 -13.35
C ILE A 122 -5.08 -11.25 -14.15
N LEU A 123 -4.62 -11.49 -15.38
CA LEU A 123 -4.07 -10.43 -16.23
C LEU A 123 -5.12 -9.33 -16.50
N LYS A 124 -6.34 -9.70 -16.89
CA LYS A 124 -7.43 -8.74 -17.08
C LYS A 124 -7.73 -7.92 -15.82
N GLN A 125 -7.80 -8.58 -14.66
CA GLN A 125 -8.01 -7.88 -13.39
C GLN A 125 -6.87 -6.89 -13.12
N LYS A 126 -5.61 -7.29 -13.37
CA LYS A 126 -4.44 -6.42 -13.18
C LYS A 126 -4.45 -5.24 -14.15
N ASP A 127 -4.81 -5.46 -15.41
CA ASP A 127 -4.95 -4.40 -16.41
C ASP A 127 -6.03 -3.38 -16.00
N GLU A 128 -7.15 -3.85 -15.44
CA GLU A 128 -8.18 -2.96 -14.89
C GLU A 128 -7.72 -2.18 -13.66
N GLU A 129 -6.98 -2.82 -12.74
CA GLU A 129 -6.36 -2.18 -11.58
C GLU A 129 -5.39 -1.07 -12.04
N ILE A 130 -4.54 -1.37 -13.04
CA ILE A 130 -3.60 -0.41 -13.65
C ILE A 130 -4.36 0.73 -14.34
N ALA A 131 -5.42 0.44 -15.10
CA ALA A 131 -6.22 1.47 -15.77
C ALA A 131 -6.89 2.41 -14.76
N LYS A 132 -7.41 1.87 -13.65
CA LYS A 132 -7.99 2.68 -12.56
C LYS A 132 -6.94 3.55 -11.88
N ALA A 133 -5.77 2.98 -11.58
CA ALA A 133 -4.67 3.71 -10.94
C ALA A 133 -4.12 4.82 -11.84
N THR A 134 -3.94 4.55 -13.14
CA THR A 134 -3.45 5.54 -14.11
C THR A 134 -4.46 6.67 -14.32
N LYS A 135 -5.76 6.36 -14.43
CA LYS A 135 -6.82 7.37 -14.45
C LYS A 135 -6.74 8.28 -13.22
N LYS A 136 -6.64 7.68 -12.02
CA LYS A 136 -6.57 8.48 -10.78
C LYS A 136 -5.32 9.33 -10.70
N ARG A 137 -4.17 8.79 -11.15
CA ARG A 137 -2.92 9.54 -11.23
C ARG A 137 -3.07 10.78 -12.11
N LEU A 138 -3.65 10.65 -13.30
CA LEU A 138 -3.86 11.76 -14.21
C LEU A 138 -4.80 12.84 -13.62
N GLU A 139 -5.89 12.43 -12.96
CA GLU A 139 -6.79 13.37 -12.26
C GLU A 139 -6.05 14.17 -11.18
N LEU A 140 -5.17 13.52 -10.41
CA LEU A 140 -4.40 14.17 -9.36
C LEU A 140 -3.30 15.09 -9.92
N GLU A 141 -2.60 14.66 -10.98
CA GLU A 141 -1.62 15.51 -11.67
C GLU A 141 -2.25 16.78 -12.24
N ASP A 142 -3.43 16.67 -12.84
CA ASP A 142 -4.20 17.80 -13.35
C ASP A 142 -4.70 18.73 -12.22
N PHE A 143 -5.09 18.16 -11.08
CA PHE A 143 -5.45 18.94 -9.90
C PHE A 143 -4.25 19.71 -9.32
N ILE A 144 -3.07 19.08 -9.24
CA ILE A 144 -1.84 19.73 -8.80
C ILE A 144 -1.49 20.89 -9.73
N LYS A 145 -1.50 20.68 -11.05
CA LYS A 145 -1.22 21.73 -12.03
C LYS A 145 -2.16 22.93 -11.90
N ARG A 146 -3.45 22.69 -11.64
CA ARG A 146 -4.41 23.78 -11.38
C ARG A 146 -4.06 24.57 -10.11
N LEU A 147 -3.78 23.87 -9.01
CA LEU A 147 -3.42 24.52 -7.75
C LEU A 147 -2.10 25.29 -7.87
N GLU A 148 -1.12 24.77 -8.59
CA GLU A 148 0.14 25.46 -8.87
C GLU A 148 -0.09 26.74 -9.67
N ALA A 149 -0.92 26.69 -10.73
CA ALA A 149 -1.25 27.88 -11.52
C ALA A 149 -2.02 28.92 -10.70
N GLU A 150 -2.97 28.49 -9.85
CA GLU A 150 -3.69 29.39 -8.94
C GLU A 150 -2.74 30.03 -7.92
N ASN A 151 -1.85 29.24 -7.31
CA ASN A 151 -0.88 29.73 -6.33
C ASN A 151 0.08 30.75 -6.96
N GLN A 152 0.58 30.48 -8.17
CA GLN A 152 1.40 31.45 -8.92
C GLN A 152 0.63 32.74 -9.22
N GLY A 153 -0.65 32.64 -9.57
CA GLY A 153 -1.53 33.79 -9.76
C GLY A 153 -1.66 34.64 -8.50
N TRP A 154 -1.93 34.01 -7.36
CA TRP A 154 -2.02 34.69 -6.06
C TRP A 154 -0.69 35.31 -5.63
N GLN A 155 0.42 34.60 -5.84
CA GLN A 155 1.76 35.11 -5.55
C GLN A 155 2.05 36.38 -6.35
N LYS A 156 1.72 36.39 -7.64
CA LYS A 156 1.90 37.57 -8.49
C LYS A 156 1.08 38.75 -8.00
N ILE A 157 -0.19 38.54 -7.67
CA ILE A 157 -1.06 39.59 -7.11
C ILE A 157 -0.50 40.12 -5.79
N ALA A 158 -0.02 39.23 -4.91
CA ALA A 158 0.59 39.63 -3.65
C ALA A 158 1.84 40.50 -3.86
N MET A 159 2.72 40.12 -4.80
CA MET A 159 3.92 40.89 -5.15
C MET A 159 3.58 42.26 -5.75
N GLU A 160 2.58 42.33 -6.64
CA GLU A 160 2.12 43.61 -7.21
C GLU A 160 1.53 44.53 -6.14
N ASN A 161 0.74 43.97 -5.21
CA ASN A 161 0.19 44.70 -4.08
C ASN A 161 1.28 45.20 -3.12
N GLU A 162 2.28 44.37 -2.84
CA GLU A 162 3.44 44.74 -2.02
C GLU A 162 4.22 45.89 -2.68
N ALA A 163 4.52 45.77 -3.97
CA ALA A 163 5.21 46.83 -4.72
C ALA A 163 4.42 48.14 -4.72
N MET A 164 3.10 48.07 -4.88
CA MET A 164 2.21 49.22 -4.79
C MET A 164 2.25 49.85 -3.39
N ALA A 165 2.10 49.06 -2.33
CA ALA A 165 2.16 49.54 -0.95
C ALA A 165 3.51 50.22 -0.63
N LEU A 166 4.63 49.64 -1.08
CA LEU A 166 5.96 50.22 -0.91
C LEU A 166 6.13 51.54 -1.67
N SER A 167 5.57 51.65 -2.89
CA SER A 167 5.58 52.92 -3.64
C SER A 167 4.80 54.01 -2.92
N LEU A 168 3.62 53.69 -2.38
CA LEU A 168 2.79 54.61 -1.61
C LEU A 168 3.46 55.01 -0.30
N TYR A 169 4.13 54.06 0.36
CA TYR A 169 4.90 54.34 1.57
C TYR A 169 6.03 55.34 1.28
N ARG A 170 6.76 55.14 0.17
CA ARG A 170 7.82 56.06 -0.26
C ARG A 170 7.30 57.46 -0.56
N THR A 171 6.19 57.59 -1.30
CA THR A 171 5.63 58.91 -1.62
C THR A 171 5.13 59.64 -0.38
N LEU A 172 4.56 58.92 0.59
CA LEU A 172 4.19 59.50 1.89
C LEU A 172 5.42 60.03 2.65
N GLU A 173 6.52 59.29 2.65
CA GLU A 173 7.75 59.72 3.32
C GLU A 173 8.37 60.95 2.65
N GLU A 174 8.43 60.98 1.31
CA GLU A 174 8.87 62.16 0.55
C GLU A 174 8.01 63.41 0.84
N MET A 175 6.69 63.25 1.02
CA MET A 175 5.81 64.36 1.37
C MET A 175 6.07 64.85 2.80
N LYS A 176 6.28 63.97 3.77
CA LYS A 176 6.65 64.35 5.14
C LYS A 176 7.98 65.12 5.17
N GLU A 177 8.99 64.65 4.45
CA GLU A 177 10.30 65.32 4.35
C GLU A 177 10.17 66.70 3.71
N LYS A 178 9.35 66.85 2.66
CA LYS A 178 9.07 68.15 2.03
C LYS A 178 8.34 69.11 2.99
N THR A 179 7.36 68.64 3.76
CA THR A 179 6.69 69.46 4.78
C THR A 179 7.65 69.84 5.91
N ALA A 180 8.51 68.93 6.37
CA ALA A 180 9.52 69.21 7.38
C ALA A 180 10.56 70.25 6.89
N ASN A 181 10.96 70.20 5.62
CA ASN A 181 11.91 71.15 5.04
C ASN A 181 11.28 72.52 4.72
N ASN A 182 9.99 72.58 4.38
CA ASN A 182 9.26 73.82 4.12
C ASN A 182 8.86 74.59 5.39
N ASN A 183 8.92 73.97 6.57
CA ASN A 183 8.67 74.63 7.85
C ASN A 183 9.86 75.46 8.39
N ASN A 184 10.92 75.65 7.60
CA ASN A 184 12.05 76.53 7.95
C ASN A 184 11.89 77.99 7.46
N VAL A 185 10.78 78.33 6.81
CA VAL A 185 10.47 79.72 6.39
C VAL A 185 8.98 80.02 6.61
N ALA A 186 8.60 80.26 7.85
CA ALA A 186 7.65 81.29 8.31
C ALA A 186 7.09 80.90 9.69
N ASP A 187 7.34 81.75 10.67
CA ASP A 187 6.63 81.86 11.94
C ASP A 187 5.10 81.82 11.73
N ASP A 188 4.42 81.13 12.65
CA ASP A 188 3.17 81.52 13.33
C ASP A 188 2.15 80.37 13.46
N ALA A 189 1.58 80.28 14.66
CA ALA A 189 0.56 79.36 15.16
C ALA A 189 0.98 77.93 15.56
N GLU A 190 1.56 77.87 16.76
CA GLU A 190 1.55 76.74 17.70
C GLU A 190 0.16 76.06 17.80
N SER A 191 0.12 74.72 17.71
CA SER A 191 -0.81 73.87 18.48
C SER A 191 -0.53 72.38 18.19
N TRP A 192 0.57 71.87 18.76
CA TRP A 192 0.80 70.43 18.90
C TRP A 192 0.25 70.01 20.27
N CYS A 193 -0.93 69.38 20.29
CA CYS A 193 -1.46 68.76 21.49
C CYS A 193 -0.72 67.44 21.75
N ASP A 194 0.31 67.51 22.58
CA ASP A 194 0.89 66.38 23.30
C ASP A 194 -0.01 66.01 24.48
N GLU A 195 -0.61 64.82 24.42
CA GLU A 195 -1.00 64.08 25.62
C GLU A 195 -0.95 62.58 25.32
N ARG A 196 0.21 61.97 25.59
CA ARG A 196 0.29 60.83 26.53
C ARG A 196 1.72 60.37 26.76
N ARG A 197 2.16 60.61 27.98
CA ARG A 197 3.21 59.89 28.73
C ARG A 197 3.31 58.39 28.40
N ARG A 198 4.48 57.94 27.94
CA ARG A 198 5.36 57.06 28.73
C ARG A 198 6.72 56.85 28.04
N ASP A 199 7.74 57.25 28.79
CA ASP A 199 9.13 56.79 28.85
C ASP A 199 9.68 55.99 27.66
N LYS A 200 10.63 56.67 27.04
CA LYS A 200 11.55 56.25 26.00
C LYS A 200 12.77 55.62 26.67
N GLU A 201 13.05 54.35 26.40
CA GLU A 201 14.42 53.89 26.21
C GLU A 201 14.44 53.01 24.95
N GLU A 202 14.78 53.67 23.85
CA GLU A 202 15.16 53.05 22.59
C GLU A 202 16.63 52.63 22.70
N ALA A 203 16.90 51.33 22.54
CA ALA A 203 18.14 50.86 21.96
C ALA A 203 17.79 50.24 20.60
N ILE A 204 18.33 50.89 19.58
CA ILE A 204 18.26 50.60 18.15
C ILE A 204 18.89 49.23 17.87
N GLY A 205 18.28 48.43 16.98
CA GLY A 205 18.93 47.26 16.40
C GLY A 205 17.99 46.14 15.95
N GLU A 206 17.41 46.30 14.76
CA GLU A 206 17.21 45.24 13.76
C GLU A 206 16.93 43.81 14.27
N ASN A 207 15.72 43.54 14.81
CA ASN A 207 15.19 42.15 14.78
C ASN A 207 13.68 42.03 15.04
N ARG A 208 12.83 42.83 14.38
CA ARG A 208 11.37 42.79 14.65
C ARG A 208 10.61 41.65 13.96
N ILE A 209 11.26 40.84 13.12
CA ILE A 209 10.61 39.70 12.44
C ILE A 209 10.79 38.38 13.23
N GLY A 210 11.80 38.29 14.11
CA GLY A 210 12.04 37.09 14.93
C GLY A 210 11.13 36.95 16.15
N VAL A 211 10.66 38.07 16.72
CA VAL A 211 9.91 38.06 17.99
C VAL A 211 8.44 37.69 17.79
N GLU A 212 7.83 38.03 16.65
CA GLU A 212 6.42 37.71 16.37
C GLU A 212 6.19 36.20 16.22
N MET A 213 7.12 35.46 15.60
CA MET A 213 7.00 34.01 15.43
C MET A 213 7.07 33.27 16.78
N GLU A 214 7.89 33.76 17.72
CA GLU A 214 8.02 33.19 19.07
C GLU A 214 6.83 33.55 19.98
N GLN A 215 6.15 34.67 19.71
CA GLN A 215 4.97 35.10 20.45
C GLN A 215 3.70 34.38 19.96
N ILE A 216 3.59 34.18 18.63
CA ILE A 216 2.51 33.39 18.00
C ILE A 216 2.59 31.92 18.41
N THR A 217 3.79 31.32 18.48
CA THR A 217 3.97 29.94 18.96
C THR A 217 3.63 29.79 20.45
N ARG A 218 3.80 30.82 21.28
CA ARG A 218 3.39 30.81 22.70
C ARG A 218 1.87 30.89 22.90
N GLU A 219 1.14 31.60 22.04
CA GLU A 219 -0.34 31.66 22.07
C GLU A 219 -1.01 30.39 21.53
N ILE A 220 -0.40 29.72 20.55
CA ILE A 220 -0.91 28.47 19.96
C ILE A 220 -0.88 27.30 20.97
N MET A 221 -0.07 27.41 22.03
CA MET A 221 0.15 26.34 23.00
C MET A 221 -0.62 26.51 24.32
N LEU A 222 -1.67 27.34 24.42
CA LEU A 222 -2.50 27.40 25.63
C LEU A 222 -3.61 26.35 25.65
N CYS A 223 -3.92 25.82 26.83
CA CYS A 223 -5.01 24.88 27.07
C CYS A 223 -6.34 25.52 26.72
N LYS A 224 -7.06 24.93 25.76
CA LYS A 224 -8.33 25.43 25.26
C LYS A 224 -9.50 25.29 26.23
N SER A 225 -9.29 24.62 27.37
CA SER A 225 -10.30 24.49 28.42
C SER A 225 -10.16 25.55 29.52
N CYS A 226 -8.94 25.94 29.90
CA CYS A 226 -8.70 26.85 31.02
C CYS A 226 -7.96 28.14 30.63
N ASN A 227 -7.46 28.25 29.39
CA ASN A 227 -6.72 29.36 28.82
C ASN A 227 -5.58 29.93 29.67
N SER A 228 -5.07 29.17 30.65
CA SER A 228 -4.11 29.64 31.65
C SER A 228 -2.82 28.83 31.71
N ARG A 229 -2.87 27.56 31.31
CA ARG A 229 -1.70 26.66 31.31
C ARG A 229 -1.39 26.21 29.89
N ARG A 230 -0.14 25.80 29.64
CA ARG A 230 0.24 25.23 28.34
C ARG A 230 -0.49 23.91 28.07
N SER A 231 -0.90 23.72 26.82
CA SER A 231 -1.38 22.46 26.27
C SER A 231 -0.21 21.50 26.18
N CYS A 232 -0.32 20.37 26.86
CA CYS A 232 0.66 19.29 26.85
C CYS A 232 0.02 17.92 26.59
N PHE A 233 -1.26 17.87 26.24
CA PHE A 233 -1.97 16.63 25.91
C PHE A 233 -2.58 16.66 24.52
N LEU A 234 -2.24 15.63 23.75
CA LEU A 234 -2.78 15.35 22.42
C LEU A 234 -3.93 14.33 22.50
N PHE A 235 -5.07 14.64 21.87
CA PHE A 235 -6.30 13.85 21.98
C PHE A 235 -6.47 12.89 20.81
N LEU A 236 -6.72 11.61 21.06
CA LEU A 236 -7.00 10.61 20.02
C LEU A 236 -8.50 10.32 19.89
N PRO A 237 -9.02 10.17 18.64
CA PRO A 237 -8.27 10.04 17.38
C PRO A 237 -7.97 11.35 16.64
N CYS A 238 -8.45 12.51 17.11
CA CYS A 238 -8.36 13.78 16.37
C CYS A 238 -6.97 14.42 16.26
N ARG A 239 -5.99 13.96 17.05
CA ARG A 239 -4.61 14.46 17.14
C ARG A 239 -4.44 15.95 17.50
N HIS A 240 -5.46 16.61 18.06
CA HIS A 240 -5.33 17.98 18.53
C HIS A 240 -4.61 18.05 19.88
N LEU A 241 -3.59 18.90 19.96
CA LEU A 241 -2.93 19.33 21.19
C LEU A 241 -3.72 20.49 21.80
N CYS A 242 -4.48 20.24 22.87
CA CYS A 242 -5.50 21.20 23.30
C CYS A 242 -5.75 21.28 24.81
N SER A 243 -5.14 20.42 25.63
CA SER A 243 -5.36 20.46 27.08
C SER A 243 -4.08 20.39 27.90
N CYS A 244 -4.11 20.97 29.10
CA CYS A 244 -3.05 20.84 30.11
C CYS A 244 -3.30 19.62 31.01
N LYS A 245 -2.28 19.24 31.79
CA LYS A 245 -2.33 18.11 32.74
C LYS A 245 -3.51 18.10 33.70
N ALA A 246 -3.96 19.28 34.15
CA ALA A 246 -5.09 19.37 35.06
C ALA A 246 -6.45 19.24 34.34
N CYS A 247 -6.55 19.72 33.10
CA CYS A 247 -7.81 19.67 32.36
C CYS A 247 -8.02 18.31 31.66
N ASP A 248 -6.94 17.61 31.31
CA ASP A 248 -7.02 16.32 30.59
C ASP A 248 -7.93 15.29 31.27
N ALA A 249 -7.90 15.22 32.61
CA ALA A 249 -8.68 14.28 33.40
C ALA A 249 -10.21 14.50 33.32
N PHE A 250 -10.66 15.74 33.08
CA PHE A 250 -12.07 16.10 33.09
C PHE A 250 -12.67 16.21 31.69
N LEU A 251 -11.83 16.28 30.65
CA LEU A 251 -12.26 16.42 29.27
C LEU A 251 -12.61 15.05 28.67
N LYS A 252 -13.89 14.86 28.31
CA LYS A 252 -14.37 13.67 27.57
C LYS A 252 -14.40 13.87 26.06
N THR A 253 -14.31 15.11 25.60
CA THR A 253 -14.33 15.52 24.19
C THR A 253 -13.19 16.51 23.92
N CYS A 254 -12.73 16.57 22.67
CA CYS A 254 -11.72 17.52 22.25
C CYS A 254 -12.30 18.95 22.18
N PRO A 255 -11.74 19.95 22.89
CA PRO A 255 -12.20 21.34 22.83
C PRO A 255 -12.07 21.99 21.44
N VAL A 256 -11.26 21.43 20.54
CA VAL A 256 -11.00 21.98 19.20
C VAL A 256 -12.03 21.49 18.18
N CYS A 257 -12.28 20.18 18.13
CA CYS A 257 -13.13 19.57 17.10
C CYS A 257 -14.31 18.78 17.65
N THR A 258 -14.55 18.82 18.96
CA THR A 258 -15.66 18.16 19.68
C THR A 258 -15.68 16.63 19.62
N MET A 259 -14.69 15.99 18.97
CA MET A 259 -14.58 14.53 18.89
C MET A 259 -14.41 13.89 20.28
N PRO A 260 -15.05 12.73 20.55
CA PRO A 260 -14.88 11.99 21.80
C PRO A 260 -13.42 11.58 22.02
N LYS A 261 -12.89 11.86 23.21
CA LYS A 261 -11.55 11.44 23.65
C LYS A 261 -11.58 9.94 23.94
N LYS A 262 -10.82 9.15 23.18
CA LYS A 262 -10.59 7.72 23.48
C LYS A 262 -9.33 7.50 24.30
N ALA A 263 -8.30 8.30 24.04
CA ALA A 263 -7.05 8.31 24.76
C ALA A 263 -6.41 9.70 24.65
N SER A 264 -5.50 10.02 25.56
CA SER A 264 -4.65 11.21 25.49
C SER A 264 -3.18 10.81 25.68
N ILE A 265 -2.28 11.56 25.06
CA ILE A 265 -0.82 11.36 25.16
C ILE A 265 -0.21 12.66 25.69
N GLU A 266 0.59 12.55 26.75
CA GLU A 266 1.39 13.67 27.27
C GLU A 266 2.57 13.92 26.32
N THR A 267 2.67 15.13 25.81
CA THR A 267 3.74 15.59 24.92
C THR A 267 4.78 16.34 25.74
N LEU A 268 6.06 16.00 25.56
CA LEU A 268 7.18 16.76 26.11
C LEU A 268 7.45 17.95 25.20
N ILE A 269 6.88 19.12 25.53
CA ILE A 269 7.02 20.39 24.80
C ILE A 269 7.46 21.49 25.76
#